data_AF-A0A7C7NUR3-F1
#
_entry.id   AF-A0A7C7NUR3-F1
#
_cell.length_a   1.000
_cell.length_b   1.000
_cell.length_c   1.000
_cell.angle_alpha   90.00
_cell.angle_beta   90.00
_cell.angle_gamma   90.00
#
_symmetry.space_group_name_H-M   'P 1'
#
loop_
_entity.id
_entity.type
_entity.pdbx_description
1 polymer ?
#
loop_
_entity_poly.entity_id
_entity_poly.type
_entity_poly.pdbx_seq_one_letter_code
_entity_poly.pdbx_strand_id
1 'polypeptide(L)'
;MQILQFIIIILLSTSVSLWAQEGIYIGSQSNQAPETSAILETESDHGGVLMPRVNLESTSSPNPITTTPALGLLVFNIATDGDVVPGFYYWNGYSWQAWGLNTTGGSGSSSGQINMVNKYYFLNNGTVISVNMLNIESQTHTTINGADALVIDLKDSSPQITILLSELDYYNYTGVPNNSPQ
;
A
#
# COMPACT_ATOMS: atom_id res chain seq x y z
N MET A 1 26.19 42.99 -50.49
CA MET A 1 25.09 41.99 -50.51
C MET A 1 25.54 40.64 -49.95
N GLN A 2 26.62 40.03 -50.46
CA GLN A 2 27.05 38.68 -50.02
C GLN A 2 27.55 38.58 -48.56
N ILE A 3 28.26 39.58 -48.04
CA ILE A 3 28.72 39.60 -46.63
C ILE A 3 27.53 39.65 -45.65
N LEU A 4 26.46 40.35 -46.02
CA LEU A 4 25.25 40.46 -45.18
C LEU A 4 24.49 39.13 -45.12
N GLN A 5 24.40 38.40 -46.24
CA GLN A 5 23.80 37.06 -46.28
C GLN A 5 24.60 36.05 -45.44
N PHE A 6 25.93 36.13 -45.48
CA PHE A 6 26.80 35.22 -44.72
C PHE A 6 26.63 35.39 -43.20
N ILE A 7 26.49 36.63 -42.72
CA ILE A 7 26.25 36.94 -41.31
C ILE A 7 24.88 36.43 -40.85
N ILE A 8 23.84 36.56 -41.68
CA ILE A 8 22.48 36.08 -41.36
C ILE A 8 22.44 34.55 -41.22
N ILE A 9 23.16 33.82 -42.07
CA ILE A 9 23.21 32.34 -42.01
C ILE A 9 23.92 31.86 -40.75
N ILE A 10 25.02 32.52 -40.35
CA ILE A 10 25.73 32.22 -39.10
C ILE A 10 24.85 32.50 -37.89
N LEU A 11 24.07 33.58 -37.91
CA LEU A 11 23.16 33.90 -36.81
C LEU A 11 22.04 32.85 -36.67
N LEU A 12 21.48 32.37 -37.79
CA LEU A 12 20.45 31.32 -37.80
C LEU A 12 20.98 29.92 -37.43
N SER A 13 22.29 29.65 -37.54
CA SER A 13 22.86 28.33 -37.20
C SER A 13 23.20 28.16 -35.71
N THR A 14 23.09 29.22 -34.91
CA THR A 14 23.46 29.20 -33.47
C THR A 14 22.30 28.91 -32.53
N SER A 15 21.09 28.70 -33.04
CA SER A 15 19.95 28.24 -32.24
C SER A 15 20.12 26.76 -31.88
N VAL A 16 20.96 26.50 -30.87
CA VAL A 16 21.02 25.23 -30.18
C VAL A 16 19.77 25.08 -29.30
N SER A 17 19.07 23.97 -29.45
CA SER A 17 18.00 23.58 -28.53
C SER A 17 18.62 23.28 -27.17
N LEU A 18 18.57 24.24 -26.25
CA LEU A 18 18.88 23.97 -24.85
C LEU A 18 17.69 23.20 -24.27
N TRP A 19 17.82 21.88 -24.16
CA TRP A 19 16.93 21.10 -23.31
C TRP A 19 17.32 21.44 -21.88
N ALA A 20 16.63 22.41 -21.28
CA ALA A 20 16.77 22.67 -19.86
C ALA A 20 16.42 21.38 -19.11
N GLN A 21 17.28 21.01 -18.17
CA GLN A 21 17.23 19.74 -17.45
C GLN A 21 15.87 19.60 -16.75
N GLU A 22 15.09 18.60 -17.14
CA GLU A 22 13.75 18.34 -16.58
C GLU A 22 13.91 17.55 -15.28
N GLY A 23 13.69 18.23 -14.17
CA GLY A 23 13.76 17.71 -12.81
C GLY A 23 13.73 18.86 -11.81
N ILE A 24 12.64 19.03 -11.08
CA ILE A 24 12.52 20.07 -10.05
C ILE A 24 13.07 19.49 -8.74
N TYR A 25 14.23 19.98 -8.30
CA TYR A 25 14.73 19.74 -6.95
C TYR A 25 14.32 20.90 -6.04
N ILE A 26 13.66 20.59 -4.93
CA ILE A 26 13.32 21.56 -3.87
C ILE A 26 13.92 21.06 -2.56
N GLY A 27 15.09 21.58 -2.20
CA GLY A 27 15.72 21.20 -0.94
C GLY A 27 16.79 22.15 -0.46
N SER A 28 17.32 21.89 0.73
CA SER A 28 18.30 22.76 1.40
C SER A 28 19.73 22.57 0.91
N GLN A 29 20.03 21.50 0.16
CA GLN A 29 21.37 21.24 -0.37
C GLN A 29 21.50 21.80 -1.79
N SER A 30 22.32 22.84 -1.97
CA SER A 30 22.41 23.56 -3.25
C SER A 30 23.18 22.84 -4.36
N ASN A 31 23.79 21.67 -4.09
CA ASN A 31 24.75 21.00 -4.98
C ASN A 31 24.42 19.51 -5.24
N GLN A 32 23.18 19.09 -5.04
CA GLN A 32 22.74 17.75 -5.37
C GLN A 32 21.86 17.79 -6.62
N ALA A 33 22.24 16.99 -7.63
CA ALA A 33 21.34 16.75 -8.75
C ALA A 33 20.19 15.86 -8.23
N PRO A 34 18.93 16.15 -8.60
CA PRO A 34 17.84 15.26 -8.28
C PRO A 34 18.08 13.87 -8.86
N GLU A 35 17.49 12.87 -8.23
CA GLU A 35 17.51 11.48 -8.68
C GLU A 35 17.09 11.39 -10.15
N THR A 36 17.89 10.70 -10.97
CA THR A 36 17.67 10.61 -12.42
C THR A 36 16.33 9.97 -12.82
N SER A 37 15.69 9.28 -11.88
CA SER A 37 14.36 8.67 -12.05
C SER A 37 13.20 9.57 -11.60
N ALA A 38 13.48 10.74 -11.01
CA ALA A 38 12.49 11.64 -10.45
C ALA A 38 12.37 12.95 -11.25
N ILE A 39 11.14 13.30 -11.63
CA ILE A 39 10.84 14.62 -12.23
C ILE A 39 10.66 15.68 -11.12
N LEU A 40 10.32 15.28 -9.90
CA LEU A 40 10.21 16.15 -8.73
C LEU A 40 10.83 15.44 -7.53
N GLU A 41 11.80 16.09 -6.90
CA GLU A 41 12.41 15.66 -5.64
C GLU A 41 12.31 16.78 -4.61
N THR A 42 11.92 16.43 -3.39
CA THR A 42 11.85 17.37 -2.27
C THR A 42 12.66 16.84 -1.10
N GLU A 43 13.66 17.61 -0.67
CA GLU A 43 14.53 17.24 0.46
C GLU A 43 14.41 18.29 1.55
N SER A 44 14.08 17.88 2.77
CA SER A 44 14.05 18.79 3.91
C SER A 44 14.20 18.02 5.22
N ASP A 45 15.02 18.55 6.13
CA ASP A 45 15.18 17.99 7.48
C ASP A 45 13.96 18.27 8.39
N HIS A 46 13.17 19.31 8.08
CA HIS A 46 12.12 19.82 8.98
C HIS A 46 10.81 20.21 8.27
N GLY A 47 10.79 20.23 6.95
CA GLY A 47 9.65 20.59 6.12
C GLY A 47 9.09 19.39 5.35
N GLY A 48 7.83 19.49 4.92
CA GLY A 48 7.19 18.49 4.08
C GLY A 48 6.44 19.13 2.91
N VAL A 49 5.80 18.32 2.08
CA VAL A 49 5.02 18.78 0.94
C VAL A 49 3.53 18.80 1.30
N LEU A 50 2.89 19.97 1.14
CA LEU A 50 1.43 20.06 1.18
C LEU A 50 0.87 19.75 -0.21
N MET A 51 0.20 18.60 -0.33
CA MET A 51 -0.54 18.24 -1.54
C MET A 51 -1.81 19.07 -1.69
N PRO A 52 -2.37 19.19 -2.92
CA PRO A 52 -3.63 19.88 -3.14
C PRO A 52 -4.75 19.36 -2.22
N ARG A 53 -5.34 20.26 -1.43
CA ARG A 53 -6.45 19.95 -0.54
C ARG A 53 -7.77 20.06 -1.28
N VAL A 54 -8.59 19.03 -1.23
CA VAL A 54 -9.86 18.96 -1.96
C VAL A 54 -10.99 18.50 -1.03
N ASN A 55 -12.22 18.91 -1.34
CA ASN A 55 -13.43 18.40 -0.68
C ASN A 55 -14.06 17.33 -1.57
N LEU A 56 -13.68 16.06 -1.39
CA LEU A 56 -14.32 14.96 -2.10
C LEU A 56 -15.75 14.76 -1.59
N GLU A 57 -16.68 14.50 -2.51
CA GLU A 57 -18.09 14.21 -2.15
C GLU A 57 -18.32 12.72 -1.87
N SER A 58 -17.64 11.85 -2.63
CA SER A 58 -17.63 10.40 -2.45
C SER A 58 -16.43 9.78 -3.17
N THR A 59 -16.09 8.53 -2.85
CA THR A 59 -15.02 7.81 -3.56
C THR A 59 -15.39 7.50 -5.02
N SER A 60 -16.68 7.39 -5.32
CA SER A 60 -17.20 7.08 -6.66
C SER A 60 -17.38 8.29 -7.57
N SER A 61 -17.23 9.51 -7.04
CA SER A 61 -17.41 10.74 -7.80
C SER A 61 -16.06 11.35 -8.18
N PRO A 62 -15.86 11.78 -9.44
CA PRO A 62 -14.67 12.53 -9.83
C PRO A 62 -14.65 13.96 -9.23
N ASN A 63 -15.77 14.45 -8.71
CA ASN A 63 -15.85 15.76 -8.07
C ASN A 63 -14.91 15.84 -6.85
N PRO A 64 -14.31 17.01 -6.59
CA PRO A 64 -14.57 18.32 -7.20
C PRO A 64 -13.71 18.60 -8.45
N ILE A 65 -12.99 17.61 -8.96
CA ILE A 65 -12.16 17.78 -10.15
C ILE A 65 -13.08 17.82 -11.37
N THR A 66 -13.26 19.02 -11.96
CA THR A 66 -14.23 19.26 -13.03
C THR A 66 -13.82 18.65 -14.37
N THR A 67 -12.54 18.35 -14.55
CA THR A 67 -12.00 17.57 -15.66
C THR A 67 -11.87 16.11 -15.25
N THR A 68 -11.90 15.18 -16.21
CA THR A 68 -11.57 13.77 -15.91
C THR A 68 -10.25 13.68 -15.15
N PRO A 69 -10.23 13.18 -13.89
CA PRO A 69 -9.00 13.10 -13.13
C PRO A 69 -8.00 12.19 -13.83
N ALA A 70 -6.72 12.59 -13.86
CA ALA A 70 -5.67 11.74 -14.42
C ALA A 70 -5.47 10.48 -13.57
N LEU A 71 -5.13 9.35 -14.20
CA LEU A 71 -4.76 8.14 -13.49
C LEU A 71 -3.56 8.43 -12.57
N GLY A 72 -3.69 8.08 -11.29
CA GLY A 72 -2.67 8.33 -10.28
C GLY A 72 -2.66 9.75 -9.70
N LEU A 73 -3.63 10.61 -10.04
CA LEU A 73 -3.74 11.94 -9.45
C LEU A 73 -3.88 11.83 -7.92
N LEU A 74 -2.90 12.37 -7.17
CA LEU A 74 -2.87 12.36 -5.71
C LEU A 74 -3.38 13.69 -5.13
N VAL A 75 -4.27 13.60 -4.16
CA VAL A 75 -4.85 14.74 -3.44
C VAL A 75 -4.95 14.43 -1.94
N PHE A 76 -5.08 15.47 -1.12
CA PHE A 76 -5.46 15.32 0.28
C PHE A 76 -6.93 15.74 0.47
N ASN A 77 -7.80 14.78 0.77
CA ASN A 77 -9.19 15.08 1.10
C ASN A 77 -9.30 15.72 2.48
N ILE A 78 -10.09 16.78 2.61
CA ILE A 78 -10.44 17.41 3.89
C ILE A 78 -11.92 17.27 4.25
N ALA A 79 -12.74 16.71 3.35
CA ALA A 79 -14.16 16.48 3.59
C ALA A 79 -14.41 15.24 4.45
N THR A 80 -15.56 15.22 5.11
CA THR A 80 -16.12 14.07 5.85
C THR A 80 -17.46 13.65 5.26
N ASP A 81 -17.69 13.96 3.99
CA ASP A 81 -18.96 13.74 3.30
C ASP A 81 -19.01 12.33 2.69
N GLY A 82 -20.22 11.77 2.57
CA GLY A 82 -20.41 10.46 1.93
C GLY A 82 -19.61 9.33 2.60
N ASP A 83 -18.78 8.66 1.81
CA ASP A 83 -17.90 7.56 2.21
C ASP A 83 -16.41 7.97 2.31
N VAL A 84 -16.11 9.26 2.22
CA VAL A 84 -14.74 9.78 2.36
C VAL A 84 -14.47 10.31 3.76
N VAL A 85 -13.20 10.20 4.17
CA VAL A 85 -12.68 10.76 5.41
C VAL A 85 -11.43 11.59 5.10
N PRO A 86 -11.02 12.53 5.96
CA PRO A 86 -9.81 13.30 5.73
C PRO A 86 -8.58 12.40 5.60
N GLY A 87 -7.80 12.57 4.53
CA GLY A 87 -6.66 11.70 4.23
C GLY A 87 -6.17 11.81 2.78
N PHE A 88 -5.13 11.07 2.44
CA PHE A 88 -4.62 11.02 1.07
C PHE A 88 -5.49 10.12 0.20
N TYR A 89 -5.78 10.57 -1.02
CA TYR A 89 -6.50 9.79 -2.03
C TYR A 89 -5.79 9.86 -3.37
N TYR A 90 -5.80 8.76 -4.13
CA TYR A 90 -5.39 8.76 -5.53
C TYR A 90 -6.51 8.27 -6.45
N TRP A 91 -6.60 8.82 -7.65
CA TRP A 91 -7.56 8.37 -8.64
C TRP A 91 -7.06 7.12 -9.36
N ASN A 92 -7.84 6.02 -9.36
CA ASN A 92 -7.47 4.78 -10.06
C ASN A 92 -8.00 4.67 -11.50
N GLY A 93 -8.63 5.74 -12.02
CA GLY A 93 -9.31 5.75 -13.32
C GLY A 93 -10.84 5.65 -13.22
N TYR A 94 -11.36 5.13 -12.11
CA TYR A 94 -12.80 4.88 -11.89
C TYR A 94 -13.31 5.44 -10.56
N SER A 95 -12.47 5.44 -9.51
CA SER A 95 -12.80 5.90 -8.17
C SER A 95 -11.56 6.38 -7.41
N TRP A 96 -11.79 7.23 -6.41
CA TRP A 96 -10.78 7.64 -5.44
C TRP A 96 -10.47 6.49 -4.49
N GLN A 97 -9.18 6.20 -4.33
CA GLN A 97 -8.67 5.19 -3.43
C GLN A 97 -7.95 5.88 -2.27
N ALA A 98 -8.35 5.60 -1.04
CA ALA A 98 -7.66 6.10 0.14
C ALA A 98 -6.26 5.49 0.21
N TRP A 99 -5.23 6.33 0.32
CA TRP A 99 -3.86 5.90 0.53
C TRP A 99 -3.65 5.71 2.04
N GLY A 100 -3.77 4.47 2.49
CA GLY A 100 -3.63 4.07 3.89
C GLY A 100 -4.62 2.98 4.26
N LEU A 101 -4.44 2.37 5.43
CA LEU A 101 -5.44 1.46 5.99
C LEU A 101 -6.69 2.25 6.34
N ASN A 102 -7.74 2.10 5.53
CA ASN A 102 -9.07 2.61 5.85
C ASN A 102 -9.68 1.73 6.96
N THR A 103 -9.33 1.99 8.22
CA THR A 103 -10.01 1.37 9.35
C THR A 103 -11.35 2.08 9.51
N THR A 104 -12.37 1.62 8.80
CA THR A 104 -13.77 1.91 9.16
C THR A 104 -14.01 1.38 10.57
N GLY A 105 -13.90 2.24 11.57
CA GLY A 105 -14.15 1.88 12.97
C GLY A 105 -13.82 3.06 13.87
N GLY A 106 -14.86 3.64 14.46
CA GLY A 106 -14.76 4.79 15.36
C GLY A 106 -13.79 4.60 16.53
N SER A 107 -13.44 5.73 17.14
CA SER A 107 -12.61 5.85 18.33
C SER A 107 -13.01 4.84 19.40
N GLY A 108 -12.24 3.75 19.51
CA GLY A 108 -12.47 2.70 20.48
C GLY A 108 -11.71 1.45 20.10
N SER A 109 -10.41 1.41 20.44
CA SER A 109 -9.57 0.20 20.52
C SER A 109 -9.93 -0.92 19.53
N SER A 110 -9.92 -0.63 18.24
CA SER A 110 -9.95 -1.66 17.22
C SER A 110 -8.52 -2.07 16.96
N SER A 111 -8.07 -3.13 17.65
CA SER A 111 -7.05 -4.01 17.10
C SER A 111 -7.39 -4.16 15.62
N GLY A 112 -6.57 -3.59 14.74
CA GLY A 112 -6.76 -3.76 13.31
C GLY A 112 -6.84 -5.25 13.07
N GLN A 113 -8.04 -5.77 12.81
CA GLN A 113 -8.21 -7.15 12.43
C GLN A 113 -7.59 -7.23 11.05
N ILE A 114 -6.30 -7.55 10.99
CA ILE A 114 -5.71 -8.03 9.76
C ILE A 114 -6.53 -9.26 9.43
N ASN A 115 -7.40 -9.10 8.44
CA ASN A 115 -8.19 -10.20 7.93
C ASN A 115 -7.25 -11.06 7.09
N MET A 116 -6.32 -11.74 7.76
CA MET A 116 -5.47 -12.77 7.16
C MET A 116 -6.38 -13.96 6.89
N VAL A 117 -7.14 -13.88 5.80
CA VAL A 117 -7.94 -15.01 5.31
C VAL A 117 -7.01 -15.99 4.59
N ASN A 118 -5.97 -16.47 5.27
CA ASN A 118 -5.36 -17.73 4.88
C ASN A 118 -6.39 -18.80 5.22
N LYS A 119 -7.15 -19.19 4.20
CA LYS A 119 -8.15 -20.24 4.28
C LYS A 119 -7.44 -21.57 4.07
N TYR A 120 -7.26 -22.32 5.14
CA TYR A 120 -6.68 -23.67 5.08
C TYR A 120 -7.80 -24.69 4.89
N TYR A 121 -7.52 -25.74 4.11
CA TYR A 121 -8.46 -26.82 3.85
C TYR A 121 -7.95 -28.10 4.51
N PHE A 122 -8.80 -28.73 5.30
CA PHE A 122 -8.53 -30.00 5.97
C PHE A 122 -9.51 -31.06 5.46
N LEU A 123 -9.05 -32.31 5.42
CA LEU A 123 -9.90 -33.46 5.13
C LEU A 123 -10.30 -34.12 6.45
N ASN A 124 -11.60 -34.21 6.72
CA ASN A 124 -12.15 -34.96 7.85
C ASN A 124 -13.06 -36.07 7.29
N ASN A 125 -12.62 -37.32 7.41
CA ASN A 125 -13.37 -38.49 6.96
C ASN A 125 -13.91 -38.36 5.52
N GLY A 126 -13.11 -37.81 4.61
CA GLY A 126 -13.45 -37.63 3.19
C GLY A 126 -14.21 -36.33 2.86
N THR A 127 -14.54 -35.52 3.86
CA THR A 127 -15.16 -34.19 3.67
C THR A 127 -14.11 -33.09 3.79
N VAL A 128 -14.10 -32.14 2.84
CA VAL A 128 -13.24 -30.96 2.90
C VAL A 128 -13.88 -29.91 3.82
N ILE A 129 -13.16 -29.50 4.85
CA ILE A 129 -13.55 -28.41 5.76
C ILE A 129 -12.56 -27.27 5.58
N SER A 130 -13.07 -26.03 5.51
CA SER A 130 -12.22 -24.85 5.46
C SER A 130 -12.15 -24.11 6.79
N VAL A 131 -10.95 -23.75 7.22
CA VAL A 131 -10.69 -23.00 8.45
C VAL A 131 -10.01 -21.67 8.12
N ASN A 132 -10.45 -20.61 8.78
CA ASN A 132 -9.76 -19.33 8.82
C ASN A 132 -9.79 -18.80 10.27
N MET A 133 -8.99 -17.80 10.59
CA MET A 133 -8.97 -17.25 11.96
C MET A 133 -10.30 -16.62 12.40
N LEU A 134 -11.20 -16.28 11.47
CA LEU A 134 -12.50 -15.68 11.77
C LEU A 134 -13.57 -16.71 12.16
N ASN A 135 -13.47 -17.93 11.64
CA ASN A 135 -14.45 -18.98 11.84
C ASN A 135 -14.13 -19.92 13.02
N ILE A 136 -13.01 -19.73 13.71
CA ILE A 136 -12.67 -20.45 14.94
C ILE A 136 -13.44 -19.86 16.13
N GLU A 137 -14.17 -20.70 16.84
CA GLU A 137 -14.88 -20.39 18.10
C GLU A 137 -13.96 -20.59 19.31
N SER A 138 -13.28 -21.74 19.38
CA SER A 138 -12.31 -22.05 20.43
C SER A 138 -11.20 -22.98 19.93
N GLN A 139 -10.10 -22.98 20.66
CA GLN A 139 -8.99 -23.92 20.49
C GLN A 139 -8.67 -24.56 21.84
N THR A 140 -8.62 -25.88 21.88
CA THR A 140 -8.27 -26.62 23.09
C THR A 140 -7.16 -27.62 22.78
N HIS A 141 -6.14 -27.62 23.64
CA HIS A 141 -5.12 -28.65 23.62
C HIS A 141 -5.56 -29.80 24.52
N THR A 142 -5.53 -31.02 24.02
CA THR A 142 -5.96 -32.22 24.75
C THR A 142 -5.13 -33.42 24.31
N THR A 143 -5.35 -34.57 24.95
CA THR A 143 -4.73 -35.83 24.55
C THR A 143 -5.81 -36.75 23.98
N ILE A 144 -5.60 -37.24 22.76
CA ILE A 144 -6.50 -38.19 22.10
C ILE A 144 -5.68 -39.42 21.73
N ASN A 145 -6.14 -40.60 22.17
CA ASN A 145 -5.45 -41.87 21.95
C ASN A 145 -3.96 -41.85 22.38
N GLY A 146 -3.61 -41.08 23.42
CA GLY A 146 -2.25 -40.98 23.94
C GLY A 146 -1.32 -40.02 23.20
N ALA A 147 -1.81 -39.31 22.18
CA ALA A 147 -1.10 -38.27 21.46
C ALA A 147 -1.66 -36.88 21.78
N ASP A 148 -0.79 -35.88 21.85
CA ASP A 148 -1.19 -34.49 21.97
C ASP A 148 -1.98 -34.06 20.74
N ALA A 149 -3.08 -33.35 20.96
CA ALA A 149 -4.03 -32.98 19.93
C ALA A 149 -4.49 -31.53 20.12
N LEU A 150 -4.58 -30.81 19.01
CA LEU A 150 -5.27 -29.52 18.96
C LEU A 150 -6.68 -29.75 18.41
N VAL A 151 -7.68 -29.43 19.22
CA VAL A 151 -9.09 -29.45 18.84
C VAL A 151 -9.53 -28.01 18.55
N ILE A 152 -10.03 -27.79 17.34
CA ILE A 152 -10.49 -26.50 16.86
C ILE A 152 -12.00 -26.57 16.66
N ASP A 153 -12.73 -25.74 17.40
CA ASP A 153 -14.17 -25.55 17.27
C ASP A 153 -14.45 -24.42 16.28
N LEU A 154 -15.43 -24.61 15.39
CA LEU A 154 -15.80 -23.62 14.38
C LEU A 154 -17.20 -23.05 14.64
N LYS A 155 -17.34 -21.72 14.54
CA LYS A 155 -18.54 -20.96 14.94
C LYS A 155 -19.84 -21.42 14.28
N ASP A 156 -19.79 -21.86 13.02
CA ASP A 156 -20.97 -22.13 12.20
C ASP A 156 -20.95 -23.51 11.53
N SER A 157 -20.10 -24.43 11.98
CA SER A 157 -19.97 -25.74 11.33
C SER A 157 -19.66 -26.82 12.35
N SER A 158 -20.66 -27.64 12.69
CA SER A 158 -20.46 -28.94 13.33
C SER A 158 -19.77 -29.89 12.33
N PRO A 159 -18.48 -29.69 12.09
CA PRO A 159 -17.53 -30.57 12.77
C PRO A 159 -16.36 -29.85 13.43
N GLN A 160 -16.00 -30.33 14.63
CA GLN A 160 -14.71 -30.06 15.26
C GLN A 160 -13.59 -30.64 14.39
N ILE A 161 -12.47 -29.92 14.26
CA ILE A 161 -11.26 -30.45 13.62
C ILE A 161 -10.27 -30.83 14.71
N THR A 162 -9.90 -32.10 14.73
CA THR A 162 -8.89 -32.64 15.62
C THR A 162 -7.61 -32.89 14.85
N ILE A 163 -6.53 -32.22 15.23
CA ILE A 163 -5.20 -32.41 14.66
C ILE A 163 -4.34 -33.15 15.69
N LEU A 164 -3.94 -34.39 15.39
CA LEU A 164 -2.95 -35.11 16.20
C LEU A 164 -1.58 -34.50 15.92
N LEU A 165 -0.93 -33.97 16.95
CA LEU A 165 0.34 -33.26 16.86
C LEU A 165 1.55 -34.20 16.87
N SER A 166 1.33 -35.50 17.05
CA SER A 166 2.38 -36.53 17.11
C SER A 166 3.11 -36.80 15.79
N GLU A 167 2.68 -36.20 14.67
CA GLU A 167 3.28 -36.42 13.33
C GLU A 167 3.70 -35.13 12.61
N LEU A 168 3.66 -33.97 13.27
CA LEU A 168 4.18 -32.74 12.67
C LEU A 168 5.61 -32.52 13.12
N ASP A 169 6.57 -32.84 12.24
CA ASP A 169 7.95 -32.36 12.38
C ASP A 169 7.90 -30.83 12.46
N TYR A 170 8.05 -30.32 13.67
CA TYR A 170 8.05 -28.89 13.94
C TYR A 170 9.32 -28.31 13.32
N TYR A 171 9.23 -27.74 12.12
CA TYR A 171 10.31 -26.90 11.58
C TYR A 171 10.33 -25.63 12.42
N ASN A 172 11.04 -25.68 13.54
CA ASN A 172 11.39 -24.49 14.30
C ASN A 172 12.22 -23.61 13.36
N TYR A 173 11.61 -22.55 12.82
CA TYR A 173 12.38 -21.44 12.28
C TYR A 173 13.05 -20.74 13.47
N THR A 174 14.13 -21.33 13.97
CA THR A 174 15.07 -20.59 14.81
C THR A 174 15.70 -19.57 13.89
N GLY A 175 15.37 -18.29 14.11
CA GLY A 175 15.89 -17.18 13.34
C GLY A 175 17.40 -17.33 13.11
N VAL A 176 17.83 -16.99 11.89
CA VAL A 176 19.25 -16.94 11.52
C VAL A 176 20.02 -16.21 12.62
N PRO A 177 21.07 -16.82 13.22
CA PRO A 177 21.93 -16.10 14.15
C PRO A 177 22.51 -14.89 13.40
N ASN A 178 22.28 -13.70 13.92
CA ASN A 178 22.90 -12.48 13.43
C ASN A 178 24.40 -12.53 13.74
N ASN A 179 25.15 -13.28 12.93
CA ASN A 179 26.60 -13.20 12.89
C ASN A 179 26.98 -12.17 11.84
N SER A 180 26.85 -10.89 12.23
CA SER A 180 27.62 -9.83 11.59
C SER A 180 29.09 -10.02 11.98
N PRO A 181 30.03 -10.18 11.04
CA PRO A 181 31.45 -10.06 11.37
C PRO A 181 31.76 -8.59 11.69
N GLN A 182 32.43 -8.37 12.82
CA GLN A 182 33.14 -7.13 13.14
C GLN A 182 34.23 -6.85 12.10
#